data_AF-A0A2E8XMW5-F1
#
_entry.id   AF-A0A2E8XMW5-F1
#
_cell.length_a   1.000
_cell.length_b   1.000
_cell.length_c   1.000
_cell.angle_alpha   90.00
_cell.angle_beta   90.00
_cell.angle_gamma   90.00
#
_symmetry.space_group_name_H-M   'P 1'
#
loop_
_entity.id
_entity.type
_entity.pdbx_description
1 polymer ?
#
loop_
_entity_poly.entity_id
_entity_poly.type
_entity_poly.pdbx_seq_one_letter_code
_entity_poly.pdbx_strand_id
1 'polypeptide(L)'
;MAALAAAERMAKSRGMSLEEAAGGGPAPPRPEARFPRFTRQQEKDAYGLAKAAQMTDAWINADKARRDAAMEAARKRGLDEEERLKAEAAANRIVRRNDRKRDPVSHARVLLGETSLPLEEISNLTGLDIYEVVGMKLKMRRAG
;
A
#
# COMPACT_ATOMS: atom_id res chain seq x y z
N MET A 1 -6.47 19.03 -14.15
CA MET A 1 -4.99 19.11 -14.12
C MET A 1 -4.49 19.72 -12.80
N ALA A 2 -4.61 19.02 -11.66
CA ALA A 2 -4.20 19.57 -10.36
C ALA A 2 -2.80 19.10 -9.91
N ALA A 3 -2.36 17.92 -10.33
CA ALA A 3 -1.09 17.32 -9.92
C ALA A 3 0.14 18.10 -10.44
N LEU A 4 0.10 18.56 -11.70
CA LEU A 4 1.21 19.30 -12.34
C LEU A 4 1.49 20.64 -11.65
N ALA A 5 0.44 21.40 -11.32
CA ALA A 5 0.57 22.69 -10.64
C ALA A 5 1.12 22.56 -9.20
N ALA A 6 0.84 21.44 -8.52
CA ALA A 6 1.41 21.16 -7.20
C ALA A 6 2.91 20.84 -7.30
N ALA A 7 3.31 20.07 -8.31
CA ALA A 7 4.71 19.73 -8.56
C ALA A 7 5.56 20.97 -8.89
N GLU A 8 5.04 21.89 -9.71
CA GLU A 8 5.72 23.17 -10.03
C GLU A 8 6.00 24.03 -8.80
N ARG A 9 5.03 24.12 -7.88
CA ARG A 9 5.19 24.90 -6.65
C ARG A 9 6.24 24.31 -5.72
N MET A 10 6.30 22.99 -5.61
CA MET A 10 7.31 22.31 -4.79
C MET A 10 8.72 22.39 -5.39
N ALA A 11 8.84 22.40 -6.72
CA ALA A 11 10.12 22.57 -7.40
C ALA A 11 10.67 23.99 -7.17
N LYS A 12 9.84 25.02 -7.39
CA LYS A 12 10.21 26.43 -7.17
C LYS A 12 10.60 26.75 -5.74
N SER A 13 9.90 26.21 -4.73
CA SER A 13 10.22 26.47 -3.32
C SER A 13 11.58 25.90 -2.89
N ARG A 14 12.11 24.93 -3.63
CA ARG A 14 13.42 24.29 -3.37
C ARG A 14 14.52 24.75 -4.33
N GLY A 15 14.24 25.73 -5.19
CA GLY A 15 15.20 26.23 -6.18
C GLY A 15 15.59 25.21 -7.25
N MET A 16 14.78 24.16 -7.45
CA MET A 16 15.01 23.10 -8.43
C MET A 16 14.08 23.24 -9.62
N SER A 17 14.53 22.79 -10.80
CA SER A 17 13.63 22.69 -11.95
C SER A 17 12.69 21.48 -11.82
N LEU A 18 11.52 21.57 -12.45
CA LEU A 18 10.51 20.50 -12.44
C LEU A 18 11.09 19.17 -12.96
N GLU A 19 11.93 19.27 -14.01
CA GLU A 19 12.58 18.14 -14.68
C GLU A 19 13.67 17.52 -13.80
N GLU A 20 14.43 18.33 -13.07
CA GLU A 20 15.43 17.89 -12.10
C GLU A 20 14.81 17.22 -10.87
N ALA A 21 13.65 17.70 -10.42
CA ALA A 21 12.88 17.07 -9.34
C ALA A 21 12.25 15.73 -9.77
N ALA A 22 11.84 15.61 -11.04
CA ALA A 22 11.30 14.36 -11.60
C ALA A 22 12.39 13.33 -11.93
N GLY A 23 13.62 13.78 -12.21
CA GLY A 23 14.74 12.93 -12.62
C GLY A 23 15.35 12.05 -11.54
N GLY A 24 14.92 12.15 -10.28
CA GLY A 24 15.39 11.27 -9.19
C GLY A 24 16.85 11.50 -8.78
N GLY A 25 17.42 12.66 -9.10
CA GLY A 25 18.83 12.99 -8.82
C GLY A 25 19.83 12.21 -9.68
N PRO A 26 21.12 12.59 -9.68
CA PRO A 26 22.13 11.87 -10.44
C PRO A 26 22.24 10.43 -9.94
N ALA A 27 22.03 9.48 -10.86
CA ALA A 27 22.23 8.07 -10.57
C ALA A 27 23.68 7.88 -10.09
N PRO A 28 23.91 7.28 -8.90
CA PRO A 28 25.27 7.06 -8.43
C PRO A 28 26.03 6.17 -9.41
N PRO A 29 27.35 6.36 -9.57
CA PRO A 29 28.15 5.58 -10.49
C PRO A 29 27.98 4.09 -10.15
N ARG A 30 27.43 3.33 -11.10
CA ARG A 30 27.32 1.88 -10.98
C ARG A 30 28.73 1.31 -11.17
N PRO A 31 29.25 0.54 -10.21
CA PRO A 31 30.51 -0.17 -10.40
C PRO A 31 30.33 -1.17 -11.54
N GLU A 32 31.21 -1.10 -12.55
CA GLU A 32 31.12 -1.90 -13.79
C GLU A 32 31.19 -3.41 -13.56
N ALA A 33 31.74 -3.84 -12.42
CA ALA A 33 31.80 -5.24 -12.03
C ALA A 33 31.10 -5.45 -10.69
N ARG A 34 29.80 -5.78 -10.77
CA ARG A 34 28.98 -6.18 -9.60
C ARG A 34 29.44 -7.53 -9.01
N PHE A 35 30.14 -8.33 -9.81
CA PHE A 35 30.68 -9.64 -9.43
C PHE A 35 32.06 -9.86 -10.05
N PRO A 36 33.00 -10.47 -9.31
CA PRO A 36 34.26 -10.94 -9.89
C PRO A 36 34.00 -12.01 -10.97
N ARG A 37 34.75 -11.95 -12.07
CA ARG A 37 34.72 -13.01 -13.09
C ARG A 37 35.58 -14.17 -12.61
N PHE A 38 34.94 -15.24 -12.17
CA PHE A 38 35.62 -16.47 -11.81
C PHE A 38 35.89 -17.31 -13.06
N THR A 39 36.94 -18.12 -13.02
CA THR A 39 37.13 -19.15 -14.04
C THR A 39 36.18 -20.31 -13.77
N ARG A 40 35.83 -21.07 -14.82
CA ARG A 40 34.91 -22.22 -14.75
C ARG A 40 35.36 -23.32 -13.76
N GLN A 41 36.65 -23.36 -13.41
CA GLN A 41 37.21 -24.23 -12.37
C GLN A 41 36.95 -23.64 -10.97
N GLN A 42 37.25 -22.35 -10.76
CA GLN A 42 37.04 -21.67 -9.48
C GLN A 42 35.56 -21.63 -9.06
N GLU A 43 34.63 -21.56 -10.01
CA GLU A 43 33.19 -21.64 -9.72
C GLU A 43 32.75 -23.01 -9.16
N LYS A 44 33.49 -24.08 -9.47
CA LYS A 44 33.19 -25.45 -8.99
C LYS A 44 33.88 -25.78 -7.67
N ASP A 45 34.86 -24.98 -7.27
CA ASP A 45 35.61 -25.17 -6.04
C ASP A 45 34.87 -24.52 -4.86
N ALA A 46 34.73 -25.24 -3.74
CA ALA A 46 34.03 -24.74 -2.55
C ALA A 46 34.61 -23.41 -2.02
N TYR A 47 35.93 -23.21 -2.18
CA TYR A 47 36.62 -21.96 -1.82
C TYR A 47 36.24 -20.79 -2.73
N GLY A 48 36.10 -21.03 -4.04
CA GLY A 48 35.67 -20.00 -4.99
C GLY A 48 34.22 -19.59 -4.76
N LEU A 49 33.34 -20.55 -4.47
CA LEU A 49 31.95 -20.29 -4.12
C LEU A 49 31.80 -19.51 -2.80
N ALA A 50 32.56 -19.89 -1.76
CA ALA A 50 32.57 -19.17 -0.48
C ALA A 50 33.06 -17.72 -0.61
N LYS A 51 34.12 -17.51 -1.40
CA LYS A 51 34.65 -16.18 -1.69
C LYS A 51 33.68 -15.33 -2.51
N ALA A 52 32.96 -15.93 -3.46
CA ALA A 52 31.89 -15.27 -4.20
C ALA A 52 30.77 -14.82 -3.27
N ALA A 53 30.29 -15.72 -2.39
CA ALA A 53 29.22 -15.43 -1.43
C ALA A 53 29.59 -14.29 -0.46
N GLN A 54 30.80 -14.31 0.08
CA GLN A 54 31.29 -13.25 0.97
C GLN A 54 31.36 -11.88 0.27
N MET A 55 31.77 -11.85 -1.00
CA MET A 55 31.76 -10.61 -1.77
C MET A 55 30.34 -10.14 -2.05
N THR A 56 29.42 -11.03 -2.42
CA THR A 56 28.01 -10.66 -2.63
C THR A 56 27.37 -10.12 -1.36
N ASP A 57 27.69 -10.72 -0.21
CA ASP A 57 27.18 -10.27 1.09
C ASP A 57 27.73 -8.90 1.47
N ALA A 58 29.00 -8.63 1.21
CA ALA A 58 29.60 -7.31 1.40
C ALA A 58 28.90 -6.23 0.56
N TRP A 59 28.57 -6.54 -0.70
CA TRP A 59 27.81 -5.63 -1.57
C TRP A 59 26.39 -5.39 -1.07
N ILE A 60 25.69 -6.44 -0.63
CA ILE A 60 24.34 -6.34 -0.08
C ILE A 60 24.35 -5.49 1.20
N ASN A 61 25.33 -5.69 2.07
CA ASN A 61 25.45 -4.93 3.32
C ASN A 61 25.78 -3.45 3.05
N ALA A 62 26.64 -3.16 2.07
CA ALA A 62 26.96 -1.79 1.65
C ALA A 62 25.75 -1.07 1.00
N ASP A 63 24.88 -1.81 0.32
CA ASP A 63 23.64 -1.26 -0.25
C ASP A 63 22.59 -0.99 0.84
N LYS A 64 22.43 -1.94 1.79
CA LYS A 64 21.57 -1.76 2.97
C LYS A 64 22.00 -0.55 3.80
N ALA A 65 23.30 -0.42 4.12
CA ALA A 65 23.80 0.71 4.88
C ALA A 65 23.54 2.07 4.20
N ARG A 66 23.63 2.10 2.85
CA ARG A 66 23.27 3.30 2.06
C ARG A 66 21.78 3.62 2.14
N ARG A 67 20.93 2.59 2.02
CA ARG A 67 19.48 2.73 2.17
C ARG A 67 19.12 3.23 3.57
N ASP A 68 19.73 2.66 4.59
CA ASP A 68 19.46 3.02 5.99
C ASP A 68 19.92 4.45 6.28
N ALA A 69 21.09 4.85 5.80
CA ALA A 69 21.57 6.23 5.92
C ALA A 69 20.64 7.23 5.20
N ALA A 70 20.11 6.88 4.02
CA ALA A 70 19.13 7.70 3.31
C ALA A 70 17.79 7.80 4.07
N MET A 71 17.32 6.70 4.65
CA MET A 71 16.12 6.67 5.50
C MET A 71 16.31 7.50 6.77
N GLU A 72 17.47 7.43 7.42
CA GLU A 72 17.80 8.24 8.58
C GLU A 72 17.91 9.73 8.24
N ALA A 73 18.49 10.08 7.09
CA ALA A 73 18.52 11.45 6.62
C ALA A 73 17.11 12.00 6.34
N ALA A 74 16.21 11.16 5.79
CA ALA A 74 14.80 11.51 5.58
C ALA A 74 14.06 11.71 6.92
N ARG A 75 14.29 10.83 7.91
CA ARG A 75 13.76 10.96 9.27
C ARG A 75 14.22 12.25 9.94
N LYS A 76 15.52 12.56 9.87
CA LYS A 76 16.10 13.81 10.41
C LYS A 76 15.54 15.07 9.73
N ARG A 77 15.07 14.95 8.49
CA ARG A 77 14.45 16.04 7.73
C ARG A 77 12.97 16.25 8.05
N GLY A 78 12.37 15.45 8.94
CA GLY A 78 10.98 15.62 9.41
C GLY A 78 9.91 15.15 8.41
N LEU A 79 10.28 14.49 7.31
CA LEU A 79 9.33 13.97 6.31
C LEU A 79 8.46 12.81 6.82
N ASP A 80 8.93 12.10 7.86
CA ASP A 80 8.22 10.96 8.47
C ASP A 80 7.06 11.41 9.38
N GLU A 81 7.08 12.66 9.86
CA GLU A 81 6.03 13.18 10.74
C GLU A 81 4.71 13.39 9.98
N GLU A 82 4.76 13.92 8.75
CA GLU A 82 3.55 14.05 7.92
C GLU A 82 2.96 12.70 7.49
N GLU A 83 3.80 11.70 7.18
CA GLU A 83 3.33 10.35 6.84
C GLU A 83 2.74 9.64 8.06
N ARG A 84 3.37 9.78 9.24
CA ARG A 84 2.81 9.27 10.50
C ARG A 84 1.49 9.94 10.83
N LEU A 85 1.38 11.26 10.71
CA LEU A 85 0.13 11.98 10.93
C LEU A 85 -0.96 11.55 9.94
N LYS A 86 -0.62 11.32 8.67
CA LYS A 86 -1.56 10.79 7.67
C LYS A 86 -1.98 9.35 7.98
N ALA A 87 -1.06 8.50 8.40
CA ALA A 87 -1.36 7.11 8.78
C ALA A 87 -2.23 7.06 10.05
N GLU A 88 -1.93 7.87 11.06
CA GLU A 88 -2.73 8.01 12.28
C GLU A 88 -4.12 8.59 11.98
N ALA A 89 -4.22 9.59 11.09
CA ALA A 89 -5.50 10.13 10.64
C ALA A 89 -6.33 9.12 9.82
N ALA A 90 -5.67 8.26 9.03
CA ALA A 90 -6.33 7.19 8.29
C ALA A 90 -6.82 6.06 9.21
N ALA A 91 -6.02 5.68 10.21
CA ALA A 91 -6.39 4.68 11.22
C ALA A 91 -7.56 5.16 12.10
N ASN A 92 -7.58 6.44 12.46
CA ASN A 92 -8.65 7.05 13.25
C ASN A 92 -9.84 7.54 12.40
N ARG A 93 -9.93 7.17 11.12
CA ARG A 93 -11.02 7.60 10.25
C ARG A 93 -12.31 6.89 10.63
N ILE A 94 -13.09 7.51 11.50
CA ILE A 94 -14.45 7.08 11.82
C ILE A 94 -15.30 7.19 10.54
N VAL A 95 -15.72 6.04 10.00
CA VAL A 95 -16.63 5.98 8.86
C VAL A 95 -17.97 6.55 9.34
N ARG A 96 -18.23 7.82 9.00
CA ARG A 96 -19.52 8.45 9.30
C ARG A 96 -20.63 7.68 8.59
N ARG A 97 -21.53 7.09 9.38
CA ARG A 97 -22.75 6.45 8.87
C ARG A 97 -23.61 7.55 8.24
N ASN A 98 -24.04 7.33 7.01
CA ASN A 98 -24.85 8.30 6.28
C ASN A 98 -26.32 8.12 6.69
N ASP A 99 -26.84 9.02 7.51
CA ASP A 99 -28.23 9.01 8.02
C ASP A 99 -29.30 9.16 6.91
N ARG A 100 -28.90 9.48 5.67
CA ARG A 100 -29.82 9.51 4.52
C ARG A 100 -30.11 8.12 3.96
N LYS A 101 -29.40 7.08 4.42
CA LYS A 101 -29.67 5.71 3.97
C LYS A 101 -30.93 5.20 4.66
N ARG A 102 -31.78 4.52 3.89
CA ARG A 102 -32.94 3.80 4.41
C ARG A 102 -32.48 2.81 5.48
N ASP A 103 -33.28 2.65 6.54
CA ASP A 103 -33.01 1.66 7.59
C ASP A 103 -32.78 0.27 6.96
N PRO A 104 -31.63 -0.39 7.24
CA PRO A 104 -31.27 -1.66 6.63
C PRO A 104 -32.34 -2.75 6.81
N VAL A 105 -33.01 -2.79 7.97
CA VAL A 105 -34.03 -3.80 8.28
C VAL A 105 -35.29 -3.54 7.47
N SER A 106 -35.76 -2.28 7.41
CA SER A 106 -36.87 -1.89 6.53
C SER A 106 -36.59 -2.23 5.07
N HIS A 107 -35.38 -1.92 4.60
CA HIS A 107 -34.95 -2.19 3.23
C HIS A 107 -34.92 -3.70 2.93
N ALA A 108 -34.31 -4.50 3.81
CA ALA A 108 -34.24 -5.96 3.68
C ALA A 108 -35.64 -6.60 3.66
N ARG A 109 -36.57 -6.11 4.48
CA ARG A 109 -37.95 -6.63 4.53
C ARG A 109 -38.69 -6.42 3.21
N VAL A 110 -38.50 -5.26 2.58
CA VAL A 110 -39.06 -4.94 1.25
C VAL A 110 -38.47 -5.88 0.21
N LEU A 111 -37.14 -6.03 0.18
CA LEU A 111 -36.48 -6.92 -0.79
C LEU A 111 -36.94 -8.37 -0.63
N LEU A 112 -37.06 -8.87 0.60
CA LEU A 112 -37.52 -10.24 0.87
C LEU A 112 -38.99 -10.49 0.51
N GLY A 113 -39.83 -9.45 0.53
CA GLY A 113 -41.27 -9.55 0.25
C GLY A 113 -41.63 -9.29 -1.21
N GLU A 114 -40.93 -8.36 -1.86
CA GLU A 114 -41.27 -7.88 -3.20
C GLU A 114 -40.39 -8.48 -4.30
N THR A 115 -39.24 -9.05 -3.94
CA THR A 115 -38.26 -9.57 -4.91
C THR A 115 -37.93 -11.04 -4.68
N SER A 116 -37.44 -11.71 -5.72
CA SER A 116 -36.90 -13.08 -5.66
C SER A 116 -35.37 -13.12 -5.59
N LEU A 117 -34.74 -12.04 -5.11
CA LEU A 117 -33.28 -11.93 -5.02
C LEU A 117 -32.66 -12.98 -4.09
N PRO A 118 -31.43 -13.44 -4.37
CA PRO A 118 -30.69 -14.33 -3.49
C PRO A 118 -30.32 -13.61 -2.18
N LEU A 119 -30.22 -14.38 -1.08
CA LEU A 119 -30.00 -13.82 0.26
C LEU A 119 -28.65 -13.12 0.39
N GLU A 120 -27.63 -13.61 -0.33
CA GLU A 120 -26.31 -13.00 -0.42
C GLU A 120 -26.37 -11.59 -1.03
N GLU A 121 -27.21 -11.40 -2.05
CA GLU A 121 -27.37 -10.10 -2.71
C GLU A 121 -28.12 -9.12 -1.81
N ILE A 122 -29.14 -9.58 -1.10
CA ILE A 122 -29.87 -8.77 -0.11
C ILE A 122 -28.93 -8.34 1.03
N SER A 123 -28.09 -9.25 1.53
CA SER A 123 -27.03 -8.97 2.52
C SER A 123 -26.11 -7.85 2.02
N ASN A 124 -25.57 -7.99 0.80
CA ASN A 124 -24.68 -6.99 0.21
C ASN A 124 -25.34 -5.61 0.00
N LEU A 125 -26.61 -5.57 -0.40
CA LEU A 125 -27.34 -4.31 -0.63
C LEU A 125 -27.72 -3.58 0.66
N THR A 126 -28.02 -4.32 1.72
CA THR A 126 -28.50 -3.76 2.99
C THR A 126 -27.38 -3.57 4.00
N GLY A 127 -26.26 -4.28 3.85
CA GLY A 127 -25.15 -4.31 4.80
C GLY A 127 -25.48 -5.08 6.08
N LEU A 128 -26.54 -5.89 6.08
CA LEU A 128 -26.88 -6.81 7.16
C LEU A 128 -26.09 -8.10 7.02
N ASP A 129 -25.87 -8.79 8.14
CA ASP A 129 -25.27 -10.13 8.09
C ASP A 129 -26.24 -11.14 7.46
N ILE A 130 -25.69 -12.14 6.76
CA ILE A 130 -26.49 -13.12 6.02
C ILE A 130 -27.44 -13.89 6.94
N TYR A 131 -27.03 -14.18 8.18
CA TYR A 131 -27.86 -14.87 9.16
C TYR A 131 -29.01 -13.99 9.65
N GLU A 132 -28.81 -12.67 9.75
CA GLU A 132 -29.88 -11.72 10.06
C GLU A 132 -30.95 -11.73 8.96
N VAL A 133 -30.53 -11.69 7.69
CA VAL A 133 -31.43 -11.76 6.52
C VAL A 133 -32.19 -13.10 6.49
N VAL A 134 -31.52 -14.22 6.72
CA VAL A 134 -32.16 -15.55 6.83
C VAL A 134 -33.18 -15.57 7.96
N GLY A 135 -32.80 -15.08 9.15
CA GLY A 135 -33.67 -15.00 10.31
C GLY A 135 -34.92 -14.17 10.04
N MET A 136 -34.79 -13.04 9.33
CA MET A 136 -35.92 -12.23 8.89
C MET A 136 -36.85 -13.00 7.96
N LYS A 137 -36.31 -13.68 6.95
CA LYS A 137 -37.10 -14.49 6.01
C LYS A 137 -37.87 -15.61 6.73
N LEU A 138 -37.26 -16.28 7.71
CA LEU A 138 -37.92 -17.31 8.51
C LEU A 138 -39.02 -16.73 9.41
N LYS A 139 -38.80 -15.56 10.02
CA LYS A 139 -39.84 -14.87 10.81
C LYS A 139 -41.04 -14.48 9.93
N MET A 140 -40.80 -13.99 8.71
CA MET A 140 -41.86 -13.64 7.75
C MET A 140 -42.70 -14.86 7.35
N ARG A 141 -42.09 -16.04 7.21
CA ARG A 141 -42.82 -17.30 6.94
C ARG A 141 -43.69 -17.79 8.10
N ARG A 142 -43.36 -17.43 9.35
CA ARG A 142 -44.13 -17.83 10.54
C ARG A 142 -45.28 -16.87 10.85
N ALA A 143 -45.23 -15.66 10.31
CA ALA A 143 -46.19 -14.59 10.59
C ALA A 143 -47.25 -14.40 9.48
N GLY A 144 -47.11 -15.11 8.35
CA GLY A 144 -48.13 -15.24 7.30
C GLY A 144 -48.74 -16.62 7.33
#